data_AF-A0A1A9A3D0-F1
#
_entry.id   AF-A0A1A9A3D0-F1
#
_cell.length_a   1.000
_cell.length_b   1.000
_cell.length_c   1.000
_cell.angle_alpha   90.00
_cell.angle_beta   90.00
_cell.angle_gamma   90.00
#
_symmetry.space_group_name_H-M   'P 1'
#
loop_
_entity.id
_entity.type
_entity.pdbx_description
1 polymer ?
#
loop_
_entity_poly.entity_id
_entity_poly.type
_entity_poly.pdbx_seq_one_letter_code
_entity_poly.pdbx_strand_id
1 'polypeptide(L)'
;MLFLYLVFLLACVGLLVAGIIEQRNHHRSLHSIPHRVLVNGIRGKSSITRLTAGALRGGKLVVVAKTTGTAARFIFPDASEEPVYRKFGIANVVEQIGIVRRAAAYYPDALVIECMAVMPPLQELNQTKLIQSTIGILCNVREDHLAEMGPTLDDVARSLSRSMPVGGLCVTAEQDRLHILQEEADKRNCTLVSVDPESVTDDEMKGFTWTTFKENVAIALKVAELLGVPRRAALTGMWTAPPDPGVLSVEEYRAGDRSLRFANIFAANDPESTYMNIQQLADQGSIPRPLHVLINCRPDRVERNGQMGSLISRIDPDKVILIGEPTRSARVKIDEKWQGRVVDLGGKLGARDLLDGVLGTIDGFASVLAIGNIHGQGEILLAQLAGLDRPAAPTGGAASSRPAAAIPAPEPARPYGPVGAGSPAALRQWSGENPAAAERAPRTPGRPYQGRPPAAPYDPRAPQVAAGHEPRAPYPGPRPDPSRRSDPGPAPERRPYGPDGPAPRQDFPGRPGPYPPAPARQLPPRAVPPARTPPPGHHPGDRRRPDPPAGYTQGTARWNRPAGQDPDRTVPAQPVVRRPADAGRPPARRPDRPDSDQPPQQRPSDHWSPS
;
A
#
# COMPACT_ATOMS: atom_id res chain seq x y z
N MET A 1 -34.70 39.11 -12.60
CA MET A 1 -33.30 39.01 -12.13
C MET A 1 -33.19 38.79 -10.62
N LEU A 2 -33.66 39.69 -9.74
CA LEU A 2 -33.46 39.56 -8.28
C LEU A 2 -33.84 38.19 -7.68
N PHE A 3 -34.96 37.59 -8.12
CA PHE A 3 -35.35 36.22 -7.76
C PHE A 3 -34.27 35.16 -8.06
N LEU A 4 -33.61 35.22 -9.22
CA LEU A 4 -32.57 34.26 -9.60
C LEU A 4 -31.31 34.40 -8.75
N TYR A 5 -30.94 35.64 -8.38
CA TYR A 5 -29.84 35.88 -7.45
C TYR A 5 -30.17 35.35 -6.04
N LEU A 6 -31.41 35.46 -5.58
CA LEU A 6 -31.85 34.91 -4.30
C LEU A 6 -31.87 33.37 -4.32
N VAL A 7 -32.35 32.75 -5.40
CA VAL A 7 -32.29 31.28 -5.57
C VAL A 7 -30.84 30.78 -5.63
N PHE A 8 -29.96 31.47 -6.36
CA PHE A 8 -28.53 31.14 -6.42
C PHE A 8 -27.86 31.29 -5.04
N LEU A 9 -28.13 32.37 -4.31
CA LEU A 9 -27.62 32.59 -2.96
C LEU A 9 -28.08 31.48 -2.00
N LEU A 10 -29.36 31.12 -2.02
CA LEU A 10 -29.90 30.03 -1.20
C LEU A 10 -29.29 28.67 -1.57
N ALA A 11 -29.04 28.41 -2.86
CA ALA A 11 -28.34 27.19 -3.29
C ALA A 11 -26.89 27.16 -2.79
N CYS A 12 -26.14 28.27 -2.90
CA CYS A 12 -24.78 28.38 -2.37
C CYS A 12 -24.73 28.23 -0.84
N VAL A 13 -25.66 28.84 -0.11
CA VAL A 13 -25.79 28.69 1.35
C VAL A 13 -26.16 27.25 1.72
N GLY A 14 -27.07 26.61 0.99
CA GLY A 14 -27.44 25.21 1.20
C GLY A 14 -26.27 24.25 1.00
N LEU A 15 -25.49 24.44 -0.08
CA LEU A 15 -24.26 23.67 -0.34
C LEU A 15 -23.18 23.90 0.72
N LEU A 16 -22.99 25.15 1.18
CA LEU A 16 -22.07 25.49 2.26
C LEU A 16 -22.46 24.81 3.58
N VAL A 17 -23.74 24.87 3.96
CA VAL A 17 -24.27 24.21 5.16
C VAL A 17 -24.13 22.69 5.05
N ALA A 18 -24.42 22.09 3.89
CA ALA A 18 -24.24 20.66 3.65
C ALA A 18 -22.76 20.23 3.81
N GLY A 19 -21.81 20.97 3.20
CA GLY A 19 -20.38 20.71 3.33
C GLY A 19 -19.86 20.85 4.77
N ILE A 20 -20.36 21.84 5.52
CA ILE A 20 -20.06 22.00 6.96
C ILE A 20 -20.59 20.81 7.77
N ILE A 21 -21.79 20.31 7.47
CA ILE A 21 -22.36 19.12 8.13
C ILE A 21 -21.54 17.86 7.80
N GLU A 22 -21.19 17.66 6.53
CA GLU A 22 -20.34 16.55 6.09
C GLU A 22 -18.97 16.58 6.77
N GLN A 23 -18.27 17.72 6.74
CA GLN A 23 -16.96 17.88 7.39
C GLN A 23 -17.05 17.61 8.91
N ARG A 24 -18.07 18.15 9.60
CA ARG A 24 -18.25 17.92 11.05
C ARG A 24 -18.56 16.46 11.37
N ASN A 25 -19.26 15.75 10.49
CA ASN A 25 -19.51 14.31 10.65
C ASN A 25 -18.27 13.46 10.36
N HIS A 26 -17.46 13.82 9.34
CA HIS A 26 -16.16 13.21 9.10
C HIS A 26 -15.22 13.40 10.29
N HIS A 27 -15.04 14.63 10.77
CA HIS A 27 -14.20 14.93 11.94
C HIS A 27 -14.68 14.18 13.21
N ARG A 28 -16.00 13.98 13.40
CA ARG A 28 -16.52 13.16 14.50
C ARG A 28 -16.06 11.70 14.41
N SER A 29 -16.19 11.06 13.25
CA SER A 29 -15.69 9.69 13.03
C SER A 29 -14.17 9.60 13.11
N LEU A 30 -13.46 10.66 12.71
CA LEU A 30 -12.00 10.71 12.75
C LEU A 30 -11.47 10.83 14.18
N HIS A 31 -12.01 11.76 14.97
CA HIS A 31 -11.59 11.98 16.36
C HIS A 31 -12.09 10.90 17.34
N SER A 32 -13.05 10.05 16.96
CA SER A 32 -13.42 8.87 17.75
C SER A 32 -12.40 7.72 17.67
N ILE A 33 -11.43 7.78 16.76
CA ILE A 33 -10.33 6.82 16.65
C ILE A 33 -9.07 7.48 17.24
N PRO A 34 -8.55 7.05 18.41
CA PRO A 34 -7.52 7.81 19.12
C PRO A 34 -6.18 7.77 18.37
N HIS A 35 -5.72 6.60 17.94
CA HIS A 35 -4.47 6.45 17.20
C HIS A 35 -4.74 6.36 15.70
N ARG A 36 -4.13 7.25 14.92
CA ARG A 36 -4.30 7.31 13.46
C ARG A 36 -2.92 7.29 12.84
N VAL A 37 -2.58 6.18 12.17
CA VAL A 37 -1.25 5.93 11.60
C VAL A 37 -1.34 6.11 10.09
N LEU A 38 -0.65 7.11 9.52
CA LEU A 38 -0.61 7.34 8.07
C LEU A 38 0.69 6.82 7.48
N VAL A 39 0.61 5.82 6.61
CA VAL A 39 1.76 5.16 5.98
C VAL A 39 2.04 5.74 4.60
N ASN A 40 3.22 6.32 4.39
CA ASN A 40 3.60 6.96 3.13
C ASN A 40 5.08 6.70 2.78
N GLY A 41 5.48 6.99 1.55
CA GLY A 41 6.81 6.67 1.01
C GLY A 41 6.69 6.05 -0.38
N ILE A 42 7.82 5.74 -1.01
CA ILE A 42 7.79 5.18 -2.37
C ILE A 42 7.39 3.69 -2.32
N ARG A 43 8.25 2.82 -1.75
CA ARG A 43 8.02 1.36 -1.70
C ARG A 43 7.66 0.87 -0.29
N GLY A 44 7.02 -0.30 -0.21
CA GLY A 44 6.71 -0.99 1.05
C GLY A 44 5.46 -0.54 1.81
N LYS A 45 4.71 0.47 1.30
CA LYS A 45 3.54 1.05 1.98
C LYS A 45 2.49 0.03 2.44
N SER A 46 2.00 -0.85 1.55
CA SER A 46 1.02 -1.88 1.92
C SER A 46 1.57 -2.85 2.96
N SER A 47 2.81 -3.31 2.78
CA SER A 47 3.49 -4.25 3.67
C SER A 47 3.63 -3.66 5.08
N ILE A 48 4.08 -2.40 5.20
CA ILE A 48 4.18 -1.71 6.49
C ILE A 48 2.81 -1.49 7.12
N THR A 49 1.79 -1.11 6.33
CA THR A 49 0.40 -0.98 6.82
C THR A 49 -0.09 -2.29 7.45
N ARG A 50 0.19 -3.43 6.81
CA ARG A 50 -0.17 -4.78 7.28
C ARG A 50 0.65 -5.22 8.49
N LEU A 51 1.95 -4.99 8.49
CA LEU A 51 2.84 -5.29 9.61
C LEU A 51 2.47 -4.47 10.85
N THR A 52 2.26 -3.15 10.71
CA THR A 52 1.80 -2.30 11.81
C THR A 52 0.43 -2.75 12.33
N ALA A 53 -0.52 -3.07 11.44
CA ALA A 53 -1.83 -3.59 11.87
C ALA A 53 -1.74 -4.97 12.54
N GLY A 54 -0.84 -5.84 12.09
CA GLY A 54 -0.53 -7.11 12.74
C GLY A 54 0.09 -6.93 14.12
N ALA A 55 1.14 -6.10 14.22
CA ALA A 55 1.84 -5.80 15.45
C ALA A 55 0.90 -5.28 16.55
N LEU A 56 0.04 -4.32 16.20
CA LEU A 56 -0.91 -3.71 17.14
C LEU A 56 -2.01 -4.71 17.58
N ARG A 57 -2.55 -5.54 16.68
CA ARG A 57 -3.47 -6.64 17.04
C ARG A 57 -2.79 -7.72 17.90
N GLY A 58 -1.50 -7.98 17.71
CA GLY A 58 -0.70 -8.82 18.60
C GLY A 58 -0.67 -8.28 20.04
N GLY A 59 -0.69 -6.95 20.19
CA GLY A 59 -0.90 -6.24 21.45
C GLY A 59 -2.33 -6.25 21.99
N LYS A 60 -3.27 -6.95 21.34
CA LYS A 60 -4.71 -7.00 21.62
C LYS A 60 -5.47 -5.68 21.40
N LEU A 61 -4.90 -4.73 20.66
CA LEU A 61 -5.61 -3.53 20.22
C LEU A 61 -6.65 -3.88 19.14
N VAL A 62 -7.77 -3.19 19.13
CA VAL A 62 -8.76 -3.23 18.05
C VAL A 62 -8.25 -2.34 16.91
N VAL A 63 -7.84 -2.94 15.81
CA VAL A 63 -7.21 -2.23 14.69
C VAL A 63 -8.03 -2.39 13.41
N VAL A 64 -8.39 -1.28 12.78
CA VAL A 64 -8.83 -1.28 11.38
C VAL A 64 -7.67 -0.83 10.51
N ALA A 65 -7.49 -1.45 9.34
CA ALA A 65 -6.45 -1.01 8.40
C ALA A 65 -6.93 -0.93 6.96
N LYS A 66 -6.22 -0.15 6.13
CA LYS A 66 -6.55 0.00 4.71
C LYS A 66 -5.33 0.24 3.83
N THR A 67 -5.10 -0.66 2.87
CA THR A 67 -4.03 -0.56 1.85
C THR A 67 -4.53 0.12 0.56
N THR A 68 -3.63 0.44 -0.35
CA THR A 68 -3.95 1.12 -1.63
C THR A 68 -3.53 0.31 -2.85
N GLY A 69 -3.07 0.96 -3.93
CA GLY A 69 -2.77 0.32 -5.21
C GLY A 69 -3.97 -0.36 -5.88
N THR A 70 -3.67 -1.26 -6.82
CA THR A 70 -4.64 -1.97 -7.68
C THR A 70 -5.55 -2.91 -6.91
N ALA A 71 -5.02 -3.60 -5.89
CA ALA A 71 -5.71 -4.64 -5.13
C ALA A 71 -6.18 -4.18 -3.74
N ALA A 72 -6.37 -2.86 -3.55
CA ALA A 72 -6.64 -2.18 -2.27
C ALA A 72 -7.67 -2.89 -1.37
N ARG A 73 -7.34 -3.03 -0.08
CA ARG A 73 -8.13 -3.79 0.90
C ARG A 73 -8.56 -2.94 2.08
N PHE A 74 -9.79 -3.17 2.55
CA PHE A 74 -10.20 -2.80 3.91
C PHE A 74 -10.02 -4.05 4.78
N ILE A 75 -9.23 -3.90 5.84
CA ILE A 75 -8.81 -4.97 6.75
C ILE A 75 -9.56 -4.75 8.07
N PHE A 76 -10.35 -5.73 8.46
CA PHE A 76 -11.19 -5.70 9.67
C PHE A 76 -10.37 -6.06 10.92
N PRO A 77 -10.89 -5.83 12.15
CA PRO A 77 -10.17 -6.13 13.40
C PRO A 77 -9.74 -7.58 13.61
N ASP A 78 -10.39 -8.54 12.94
CA ASP A 78 -10.04 -9.96 12.92
C ASP A 78 -9.01 -10.34 11.85
N ALA A 79 -8.55 -9.38 11.04
CA ALA A 79 -7.77 -9.55 9.81
C ALA A 79 -8.46 -10.34 8.68
N SER A 80 -9.79 -10.44 8.69
CA SER A 80 -10.53 -10.62 7.45
C SER A 80 -10.37 -9.39 6.53
N GLU A 81 -10.62 -9.55 5.23
CA GLU A 81 -10.39 -8.49 4.23
C GLU A 81 -11.45 -8.46 3.14
N GLU A 82 -11.82 -7.25 2.70
CA GLU A 82 -12.63 -7.03 1.50
C GLU A 82 -11.89 -6.16 0.46
N PRO A 83 -12.21 -6.27 -0.84
CA PRO A 83 -11.77 -5.31 -1.85
C PRO A 83 -12.41 -3.94 -1.64
N VAL A 84 -11.62 -2.86 -1.72
CA VAL A 84 -12.16 -1.49 -1.74
C VAL A 84 -12.66 -1.18 -3.16
N TYR A 85 -13.95 -1.42 -3.41
CA TYR A 85 -14.57 -1.18 -4.71
C TYR A 85 -14.59 0.30 -5.10
N ARG A 86 -13.89 0.64 -6.18
CA ARG A 86 -13.80 2.01 -6.72
C ARG A 86 -14.73 2.23 -7.91
N LYS A 87 -15.46 3.35 -7.91
CA LYS A 87 -16.29 3.75 -9.05
C LYS A 87 -15.39 4.01 -10.27
N PHE A 88 -15.67 3.32 -11.38
CA PHE A 88 -14.84 3.30 -12.59
C PHE A 88 -13.39 2.82 -12.38
N GLY A 89 -13.06 2.18 -11.25
CA GLY A 89 -11.70 1.76 -10.90
C GLY A 89 -10.74 2.89 -10.50
N ILE A 90 -11.19 4.15 -10.53
CA ILE A 90 -10.33 5.33 -10.31
C ILE A 90 -10.09 5.54 -8.81
N ALA A 91 -8.81 5.60 -8.43
CA ALA A 91 -8.37 5.95 -7.08
C ALA A 91 -8.63 7.45 -6.80
N ASN A 92 -9.25 7.77 -5.66
CA ASN A 92 -9.52 9.16 -5.27
C ASN A 92 -9.39 9.34 -3.76
N VAL A 93 -8.67 10.36 -3.30
CA VAL A 93 -8.47 10.67 -1.88
C VAL A 93 -9.78 10.86 -1.10
N VAL A 94 -10.88 11.26 -1.77
CA VAL A 94 -12.22 11.36 -1.17
C VAL A 94 -12.75 10.01 -0.67
N GLU A 95 -12.26 8.87 -1.19
CA GLU A 95 -12.64 7.54 -0.68
C GLU A 95 -12.32 7.36 0.81
N GLN A 96 -11.29 8.06 1.31
CA GLN A 96 -10.84 8.00 2.70
C GLN A 96 -11.92 8.50 3.70
N ILE A 97 -12.83 9.40 3.30
CA ILE A 97 -13.96 9.84 4.14
C ILE A 97 -14.90 8.66 4.43
N GLY A 98 -15.18 7.84 3.40
CA GLY A 98 -15.96 6.61 3.53
C GLY A 98 -15.24 5.56 4.40
N ILE A 99 -13.94 5.39 4.20
CA ILE A 99 -13.11 4.46 4.98
C ILE A 99 -13.06 4.84 6.45
N VAL A 100 -12.83 6.11 6.80
CA VAL A 100 -12.81 6.60 8.20
C VAL A 100 -14.17 6.41 8.86
N ARG A 101 -15.26 6.81 8.20
CA ARG A 101 -16.62 6.63 8.72
C ARG A 101 -16.95 5.15 8.98
N ARG A 102 -16.47 4.25 8.11
CA ARG A 102 -16.61 2.80 8.28
C ARG A 102 -15.73 2.27 9.42
N ALA A 103 -14.46 2.69 9.49
CA ALA A 103 -13.53 2.28 10.54
C ALA A 103 -14.06 2.63 11.94
N ALA A 104 -14.59 3.84 12.10
CA ALA A 104 -15.15 4.33 13.36
C ALA A 104 -16.31 3.47 13.90
N ALA A 105 -17.04 2.74 13.05
CA ALA A 105 -18.12 1.85 13.48
C ALA A 105 -17.64 0.59 14.24
N TYR A 106 -16.34 0.28 14.17
CA TYR A 106 -15.70 -0.80 14.92
C TYR A 106 -15.11 -0.34 16.27
N TYR A 107 -15.21 0.96 16.59
CA TYR A 107 -14.59 1.60 17.76
C TYR A 107 -13.10 1.23 17.95
N PRO A 108 -12.25 1.29 16.90
CA PRO A 108 -10.88 0.83 16.99
C PRO A 108 -9.99 1.76 17.81
N ASP A 109 -9.06 1.17 18.55
CA ASP A 109 -7.95 1.90 19.18
C ASP A 109 -7.04 2.54 18.12
N ALA A 110 -6.85 1.85 17.00
CA ALA A 110 -5.99 2.30 15.90
C ALA A 110 -6.62 2.16 14.51
N LEU A 111 -6.47 3.19 13.68
CA LEU A 111 -6.61 3.13 12.23
C LEU A 111 -5.22 3.21 11.58
N VAL A 112 -4.81 2.15 10.87
CA VAL A 112 -3.56 2.15 10.09
C VAL A 112 -3.89 2.26 8.60
N ILE A 113 -3.56 3.38 7.97
CA ILE A 113 -4.04 3.70 6.63
C ILE A 113 -2.91 4.19 5.73
N GLU A 114 -2.87 3.64 4.53
CA GLU A 114 -1.88 4.01 3.52
C GLU A 114 -2.27 5.29 2.75
N CYS A 115 -1.26 6.11 2.46
CA CYS A 115 -1.37 7.32 1.66
C CYS A 115 -1.49 6.98 0.16
N MET A 116 -2.56 7.48 -0.47
CA MET A 116 -2.83 7.33 -1.91
C MET A 116 -2.23 8.45 -2.77
N ALA A 117 -1.77 9.53 -2.14
CA ALA A 117 -1.51 10.79 -2.83
C ALA A 117 -0.06 10.85 -3.32
N VAL A 118 0.13 10.94 -4.63
CA VAL A 118 1.44 11.21 -5.24
C VAL A 118 1.76 12.71 -5.14
N MET A 119 0.87 13.57 -5.63
CA MET A 119 1.09 15.02 -5.66
C MET A 119 1.21 15.62 -4.25
N PRO A 120 2.23 16.47 -3.95
CA PRO A 120 2.44 17.04 -2.62
C PRO A 120 1.21 17.74 -2.01
N PRO A 121 0.41 18.56 -2.73
CA PRO A 121 -0.79 19.19 -2.17
C PRO A 121 -1.89 18.20 -1.78
N LEU A 122 -1.96 17.04 -2.43
CA LEU A 122 -2.91 15.98 -2.08
C LEU A 122 -2.44 15.18 -0.86
N GLN A 123 -1.12 15.02 -0.66
CA GLN A 123 -0.57 14.46 0.56
C GLN A 123 -0.87 15.37 1.78
N GLU A 124 -0.67 16.67 1.59
CA GLU A 124 -0.95 17.71 2.60
C GLU A 124 -2.44 17.80 2.94
N LEU A 125 -3.33 17.71 1.96
CA LEU A 125 -4.79 17.65 2.17
C LEU A 125 -5.20 16.35 2.87
N ASN A 126 -4.63 15.21 2.46
CA ASN A 126 -4.89 13.92 3.09
C ASN A 126 -4.49 13.93 4.58
N GLN A 127 -3.33 14.49 4.91
CA GLN A 127 -2.91 14.62 6.31
C GLN A 127 -3.73 15.67 7.07
N THR A 128 -3.86 16.91 6.57
CA THR A 128 -4.46 18.01 7.35
C THR A 128 -6.00 17.98 7.45
N LYS A 129 -6.69 17.30 6.52
CA LYS A 129 -8.18 17.27 6.46
C LYS A 129 -8.78 15.87 6.53
N LEU A 130 -8.17 14.85 5.93
CA LEU A 130 -8.80 13.54 5.78
C LEU A 130 -8.44 12.56 6.90
N ILE A 131 -7.16 12.44 7.25
CA ILE A 131 -6.64 11.43 8.19
C ILE A 131 -6.19 12.02 9.53
N GLN A 132 -5.61 13.24 9.53
CA GLN A 132 -5.10 13.92 10.73
C GLN A 132 -4.34 12.96 11.65
N SER A 133 -3.34 12.26 11.09
CA SER A 133 -2.60 11.21 11.78
C SER A 133 -1.99 11.72 13.09
N THR A 134 -1.91 10.85 14.09
CA THR A 134 -1.11 11.04 15.30
C THR A 134 0.33 10.58 15.08
N ILE A 135 0.50 9.57 14.21
CA ILE A 135 1.78 8.98 13.83
C ILE A 135 1.84 8.93 12.30
N GLY A 136 2.80 9.63 11.70
CA GLY A 136 3.18 9.42 10.31
C GLY A 136 4.21 8.30 10.19
N ILE A 137 4.27 7.65 9.04
CA ILE A 137 5.38 6.77 8.66
C ILE A 137 5.87 7.21 7.28
N LEU A 138 7.19 7.40 7.15
CA LEU A 138 7.87 7.57 5.87
C LEU A 138 8.78 6.37 5.61
N CYS A 139 8.38 5.49 4.69
CA CYS A 139 9.02 4.19 4.51
C CYS A 139 10.43 4.27 3.89
N ASN A 140 10.61 5.14 2.90
CA ASN A 140 11.84 5.37 2.13
C ASN A 140 11.64 6.49 1.11
N VAL A 141 12.73 7.18 0.76
CA VAL A 141 12.86 8.13 -0.35
C VAL A 141 13.58 7.42 -1.49
N ARG A 142 12.98 7.35 -2.69
CA ARG A 142 13.54 6.69 -3.88
C ARG A 142 13.10 7.42 -5.15
N GLU A 143 13.77 7.16 -6.26
CA GLU A 143 13.38 7.72 -7.57
C GLU A 143 12.09 7.06 -8.07
N ASP A 144 11.00 7.82 -8.00
CA ASP A 144 9.69 7.51 -8.57
C ASP A 144 8.89 8.82 -8.66
N HIS A 145 7.91 8.92 -9.56
CA HIS A 145 7.02 10.08 -9.69
C HIS A 145 7.72 11.47 -9.68
N LEU A 146 8.90 11.59 -10.28
CA LEU A 146 9.70 12.83 -10.28
C LEU A 146 8.99 14.00 -11.00
N ALA A 147 8.06 13.72 -11.92
CA ALA A 147 7.25 14.74 -12.58
C ALA A 147 6.21 15.38 -11.63
N GLU A 148 5.73 14.63 -10.63
CA GLU A 148 4.72 15.06 -9.67
C GLU A 148 5.30 15.49 -8.32
N MET A 149 6.42 14.90 -7.90
CA MET A 149 7.08 15.15 -6.61
C MET A 149 8.23 16.15 -6.70
N GLY A 150 8.86 16.30 -7.87
CA GLY A 150 10.02 17.15 -8.12
C GLY A 150 11.23 16.36 -8.64
N PRO A 151 12.18 17.02 -9.32
CA PRO A 151 13.20 16.37 -10.14
C PRO A 151 14.29 15.62 -9.37
N THR A 152 14.43 15.81 -8.05
CA THR A 152 15.48 15.18 -7.23
C THR A 152 14.93 14.34 -6.08
N LEU A 153 15.74 13.43 -5.55
CA LEU A 153 15.44 12.70 -4.30
C LEU A 153 15.16 13.65 -3.12
N ASP A 154 15.79 14.82 -3.11
CA ASP A 154 15.61 15.85 -2.09
C ASP A 154 14.22 16.49 -2.19
N ASP A 155 13.71 16.70 -3.41
CA ASP A 155 12.33 17.12 -3.65
C ASP A 155 11.34 16.01 -3.25
N VAL A 156 11.63 14.75 -3.58
CA VAL A 156 10.83 13.58 -3.15
C VAL A 156 10.75 13.50 -1.63
N ALA A 157 11.84 13.73 -0.90
CA ALA A 157 11.85 13.78 0.56
C ALA A 157 10.94 14.90 1.10
N ARG A 158 11.01 16.11 0.53
CA ARG A 158 10.15 17.25 0.94
C ARG A 158 8.68 17.07 0.53
N SER A 159 8.43 16.40 -0.60
CA SER A 159 7.10 15.99 -1.08
C SER A 159 6.45 15.03 -0.07
N LEU A 160 7.13 13.93 0.24
CA LEU A 160 6.68 12.91 1.19
C LEU A 160 6.46 13.49 2.60
N SER A 161 7.33 14.41 3.03
CA SER A 161 7.23 15.09 4.33
C SER A 161 5.94 15.93 4.50
N ARG A 162 5.20 16.24 3.42
CA ARG A 162 3.87 16.87 3.55
C ARG A 162 2.80 15.96 4.19
N SER A 163 3.08 14.67 4.31
CA SER A 163 2.24 13.72 5.05
C SER A 163 2.55 13.64 6.57
N MET A 164 3.60 14.31 7.05
CA MET A 164 3.96 14.32 8.48
C MET A 164 2.90 15.00 9.34
N PRO A 165 2.61 14.50 10.55
CA PRO A 165 1.66 15.14 11.46
C PRO A 165 2.22 16.37 12.15
N VAL A 166 1.47 17.47 12.08
CA VAL A 166 1.76 18.70 12.83
C VAL A 166 1.58 18.43 14.33
N GLY A 167 2.62 18.62 15.14
CA GLY A 167 2.62 18.31 16.57
C GLY A 167 2.56 16.80 16.91
N GLY A 168 2.73 15.91 15.93
CA GLY A 168 2.72 14.45 16.12
C GLY A 168 4.09 13.81 16.01
N LEU A 169 4.14 12.49 15.82
CA LEU A 169 5.39 11.76 15.59
C LEU A 169 5.49 11.26 14.15
N CYS A 170 6.70 11.10 13.62
CA CYS A 170 6.96 10.45 12.33
C CYS A 170 8.03 9.36 12.49
N VAL A 171 7.73 8.13 12.07
CA VAL A 171 8.70 7.00 12.09
C VAL A 171 9.26 6.80 10.69
N THR A 172 10.57 6.56 10.56
CA THR A 172 11.23 6.28 9.29
C THR A 172 12.42 5.34 9.42
N ALA A 173 12.72 4.56 8.39
CA ALA A 173 13.99 3.83 8.25
C ALA A 173 14.94 4.52 7.25
N GLU A 174 14.55 5.67 6.70
CA GLU A 174 15.34 6.47 5.76
C GLU A 174 16.56 7.08 6.46
N GLN A 175 17.76 6.80 5.95
CA GLN A 175 19.01 7.33 6.51
C GLN A 175 19.66 8.39 5.60
N ASP A 176 19.75 8.14 4.29
CA ASP A 176 20.42 9.04 3.34
C ASP A 176 19.82 10.44 3.32
N ARG A 177 18.48 10.54 3.38
CA ARG A 177 17.74 11.81 3.43
C ARG A 177 17.18 12.16 4.81
N LEU A 178 17.62 11.50 5.87
CA LEU A 178 17.17 11.76 7.25
C LEU A 178 17.30 13.24 7.64
N HIS A 179 18.35 13.92 7.19
CA HIS A 179 18.58 15.35 7.46
C HIS A 179 17.49 16.26 6.86
N ILE A 180 16.96 15.94 5.68
CA ILE A 180 15.84 16.67 5.05
C ILE A 180 14.53 16.35 5.77
N LEU A 181 14.33 15.08 6.13
CA LEU A 181 13.16 14.68 6.90
C LEU A 181 13.14 15.38 8.26
N GLN A 182 14.28 15.55 8.93
CA GLN A 182 14.38 16.30 10.18
C GLN A 182 14.02 17.79 9.98
N GLU A 183 14.61 18.43 8.96
CA GLU A 183 14.31 19.84 8.63
C GLU A 183 12.82 20.08 8.34
N GLU A 184 12.14 19.13 7.69
CA GLU A 184 10.70 19.20 7.43
C GLU A 184 9.86 18.79 8.66
N ALA A 185 10.34 17.91 9.53
CA ALA A 185 9.68 17.55 10.78
C ALA A 185 9.68 18.72 11.77
N ASP A 186 10.82 19.38 11.94
CA ASP A 186 11.00 20.55 12.81
C ASP A 186 10.04 21.69 12.43
N LYS A 187 9.91 22.00 11.13
CA LYS A 187 8.94 22.99 10.60
C LYS A 187 7.48 22.69 10.96
N ARG A 188 7.15 21.47 11.35
CA ARG A 188 5.81 20.99 11.68
C ARG A 188 5.65 20.69 13.18
N ASN A 189 6.66 20.99 14.01
CA ASN A 189 6.77 20.51 15.39
C ASN A 189 6.54 18.98 15.49
N CYS A 190 7.02 18.22 14.50
CA CYS A 190 6.87 16.77 14.42
C CYS A 190 8.11 16.08 14.98
N THR A 191 7.93 15.11 15.87
CA THR A 191 9.05 14.31 16.40
C THR A 191 9.42 13.21 15.41
N LEU A 192 10.52 13.40 14.68
CA LEU A 192 11.06 12.36 13.81
C LEU A 192 11.76 11.28 14.63
N VAL A 193 11.54 10.02 14.26
CA VAL A 193 12.09 8.81 14.89
C VAL A 193 12.68 7.93 13.79
N SER A 194 14.00 7.99 13.63
CA SER A 194 14.73 7.03 12.78
C SER A 194 14.76 5.65 13.46
N VAL A 195 14.68 4.58 12.67
CA VAL A 195 14.86 3.20 13.12
C VAL A 195 15.96 2.51 12.32
N ASP A 196 16.78 1.74 13.02
CA ASP A 196 17.82 0.90 12.42
C ASP A 196 17.21 -0.44 11.97
N PRO A 197 17.33 -0.85 10.69
CA PRO A 197 16.89 -2.16 10.22
C PRO A 197 17.58 -3.32 10.96
N GLU A 198 18.85 -3.18 11.34
CA GLU A 198 19.61 -4.21 12.07
C GLU A 198 19.20 -4.32 13.56
N SER A 199 18.25 -3.49 14.01
CA SER A 199 17.49 -3.76 15.24
C SER A 199 16.50 -4.93 15.10
N VAL A 200 16.39 -5.56 13.92
CA VAL A 200 15.61 -6.78 13.63
C VAL A 200 16.55 -7.92 13.29
N THR A 201 16.51 -8.98 14.08
CA THR A 201 17.39 -10.16 13.90
C THR A 201 16.89 -11.09 12.79
N ASP A 202 17.80 -11.85 12.19
CA ASP A 202 17.45 -12.83 11.16
C ASP A 202 16.54 -13.95 11.70
N ASP A 203 16.60 -14.27 13.00
CA ASP A 203 15.68 -15.20 13.66
C ASP A 203 14.25 -14.63 13.80
N GLU A 204 14.10 -13.32 13.99
CA GLU A 204 12.80 -12.65 13.95
C GLU A 204 12.23 -12.57 12.52
N MET A 205 13.10 -12.55 11.51
CA MET A 205 12.71 -12.62 10.09
C MET A 205 12.26 -14.03 9.66
N LYS A 206 12.82 -15.11 10.24
CA LYS A 206 12.41 -16.51 9.96
C LYS A 206 10.96 -16.84 10.35
N GLY A 207 10.29 -16.00 11.15
CA GLY A 207 8.88 -16.18 11.50
C GLY A 207 7.90 -15.78 10.40
N PHE A 208 8.33 -15.12 9.31
CA PHE A 208 7.46 -14.74 8.20
C PHE A 208 7.37 -15.85 7.13
N THR A 209 6.14 -16.14 6.68
CA THR A 209 5.86 -17.07 5.56
C THR A 209 5.90 -16.41 4.18
N TRP A 210 6.35 -15.16 4.11
CA TRP A 210 6.35 -14.32 2.93
C TRP A 210 7.52 -13.32 2.98
N THR A 211 8.05 -12.94 1.82
CA THR A 211 9.25 -12.11 1.73
C THR A 211 8.97 -10.67 2.22
N THR A 212 9.62 -10.28 3.32
CA THR A 212 9.59 -8.93 3.89
C THR A 212 11.00 -8.40 4.13
N PHE A 213 11.09 -7.11 4.48
CA PHE A 213 12.34 -6.37 4.64
C PHE A 213 12.51 -5.91 6.10
N LYS A 214 13.74 -5.90 6.63
CA LYS A 214 14.03 -5.54 8.03
C LYS A 214 13.55 -4.13 8.37
N GLU A 215 13.71 -3.19 7.44
CA GLU A 215 13.22 -1.81 7.46
C GLU A 215 11.72 -1.76 7.80
N ASN A 216 10.91 -2.57 7.11
CA ASN A 216 9.46 -2.60 7.27
C ASN A 216 9.07 -3.12 8.67
N VAL A 217 9.81 -4.11 9.16
CA VAL A 217 9.60 -4.73 10.47
C VAL A 217 10.04 -3.79 11.60
N ALA A 218 11.20 -3.14 11.47
CA ALA A 218 11.71 -2.15 12.43
C ALA A 218 10.74 -0.97 12.60
N ILE A 219 10.20 -0.45 11.49
CA ILE A 219 9.17 0.59 11.49
C ILE A 219 7.90 0.12 12.25
N ALA A 220 7.38 -1.06 11.91
CA ALA A 220 6.17 -1.59 12.54
C ALA A 220 6.36 -1.87 14.05
N LEU A 221 7.53 -2.37 14.44
CA LEU A 221 7.92 -2.56 15.85
C LEU A 221 8.00 -1.24 16.59
N LYS A 222 8.54 -0.17 16.00
CA LYS A 222 8.63 1.13 16.67
C LYS A 222 7.26 1.79 16.84
N VAL A 223 6.35 1.65 15.88
CA VAL A 223 4.95 2.09 16.07
C VAL A 223 4.24 1.26 17.14
N ALA A 224 4.52 -0.03 17.24
CA ALA A 224 3.98 -0.89 18.30
C ALA A 224 4.52 -0.48 19.69
N GLU A 225 5.82 -0.21 19.81
CA GLU A 225 6.46 0.31 21.03
C GLU A 225 5.84 1.65 21.47
N LEU A 226 5.67 2.60 20.54
CA LEU A 226 5.05 3.91 20.79
C LEU A 226 3.58 3.81 21.25
N LEU A 227 2.90 2.69 20.97
CA LEU A 227 1.54 2.39 21.42
C LEU A 227 1.51 1.34 22.56
N GLY A 228 2.64 1.12 23.23
CA GLY A 228 2.73 0.31 24.45
C GLY A 228 2.69 -1.21 24.24
N VAL A 229 2.81 -1.68 23.00
CA VAL A 229 2.74 -3.11 22.66
C VAL A 229 4.11 -3.79 22.87
N PRO A 230 4.22 -4.87 23.66
CA PRO A 230 5.49 -5.58 23.85
C PRO A 230 6.04 -6.20 22.56
N ARG A 231 7.34 -6.04 22.29
CA ARG A 231 8.02 -6.51 21.05
C ARG A 231 7.65 -7.95 20.65
N ARG A 232 7.63 -8.90 21.59
CA ARG A 232 7.26 -10.31 21.30
C ARG A 232 5.81 -10.47 20.83
N ALA A 233 4.88 -9.71 21.40
CA ALA A 233 3.48 -9.70 21.01
C ALA A 233 3.32 -9.06 19.60
N ALA A 234 4.04 -7.97 19.35
CA ALA A 234 4.10 -7.34 18.03
C ALA A 234 4.64 -8.30 16.96
N LEU A 235 5.76 -8.99 17.21
CA LEU A 235 6.31 -10.02 16.31
C LEU A 235 5.30 -11.11 15.98
N THR A 236 4.66 -11.70 17.00
CA THR A 236 3.66 -12.76 16.80
C THR A 236 2.45 -12.26 15.99
N GLY A 237 2.03 -11.02 16.20
CA GLY A 237 0.98 -10.38 15.41
C GLY A 237 1.39 -10.04 13.96
N MET A 238 2.67 -9.81 13.70
CA MET A 238 3.22 -9.59 12.35
C MET A 238 3.41 -10.90 11.58
N TRP A 239 3.93 -11.95 12.20
CA TRP A 239 4.08 -13.28 11.59
C TRP A 239 2.72 -13.88 11.18
N THR A 240 1.66 -13.54 11.92
CA THR A 240 0.27 -13.94 11.63
C THR A 240 -0.52 -12.91 10.79
N ALA A 241 0.13 -11.85 10.30
CA ALA A 241 -0.52 -10.86 9.43
C ALA A 241 -0.60 -11.37 7.97
N PRO A 242 -1.78 -11.29 7.31
CA PRO A 242 -1.88 -11.63 5.89
C PRO A 242 -0.98 -10.73 5.02
N PRO A 243 -0.20 -11.30 4.08
CA PRO A 243 0.62 -10.54 3.14
C PRO A 243 -0.25 -9.68 2.21
N ASP A 244 0.36 -8.69 1.54
CA ASP A 244 -0.37 -7.92 0.53
C ASP A 244 -0.63 -8.76 -0.74
N PRO A 245 -1.82 -8.71 -1.36
CA PRO A 245 -2.15 -9.56 -2.50
C PRO A 245 -1.17 -9.41 -3.68
N GLY A 246 -0.27 -10.39 -3.82
CA GLY A 246 0.79 -10.42 -4.83
C GLY A 246 2.22 -10.29 -4.29
N VAL A 247 2.42 -10.05 -2.99
CA VAL A 247 3.73 -10.28 -2.35
C VAL A 247 4.14 -11.75 -2.52
N LEU A 248 5.45 -11.97 -2.66
CA LEU A 248 6.05 -13.30 -2.77
C LEU A 248 5.80 -14.10 -1.47
N SER A 249 4.71 -14.87 -1.45
CA SER A 249 4.36 -15.81 -0.38
C SER A 249 4.56 -17.25 -0.86
N VAL A 250 4.95 -18.12 0.06
CA VAL A 250 5.00 -19.57 -0.17
C VAL A 250 4.13 -20.23 0.89
N GLU A 251 2.97 -20.69 0.49
CA GLU A 251 1.92 -21.19 1.40
C GLU A 251 1.69 -22.68 1.18
N GLU A 252 1.69 -23.45 2.26
CA GLU A 252 1.42 -24.89 2.20
C GLU A 252 -0.06 -25.18 2.47
N TYR A 253 -0.62 -26.09 1.67
CA TYR A 253 -2.03 -26.46 1.63
C TYR A 253 -2.16 -27.98 1.56
N ARG A 254 -3.26 -28.52 2.07
CA ARG A 254 -3.63 -29.94 1.98
C ARG A 254 -5.02 -30.11 1.40
N ALA A 255 -5.17 -31.13 0.56
CA ALA A 255 -6.42 -31.52 -0.07
C ALA A 255 -6.51 -33.05 -0.08
N GLY A 256 -7.07 -33.62 0.99
CA GLY A 256 -6.96 -35.05 1.26
C GLY A 256 -5.49 -35.48 1.40
N ASP A 257 -5.11 -36.56 0.72
CA ASP A 257 -3.75 -37.10 0.73
C ASP A 257 -2.73 -36.28 -0.08
N ARG A 258 -3.16 -35.19 -0.73
CA ARG A 258 -2.28 -34.30 -1.51
C ARG A 258 -1.84 -33.09 -0.69
N SER A 259 -0.54 -32.82 -0.71
CA SER A 259 0.08 -31.61 -0.19
C SER A 259 0.57 -30.72 -1.33
N LEU A 260 0.30 -29.43 -1.24
CA LEU A 260 0.63 -28.42 -2.24
C LEU A 260 1.41 -27.30 -1.55
N ARG A 261 2.61 -26.98 -2.04
CA ARG A 261 3.32 -25.75 -1.66
C ARG A 261 3.21 -24.71 -2.77
N PHE A 262 2.35 -23.73 -2.59
CA PHE A 262 2.01 -22.74 -3.62
C PHE A 262 2.82 -21.46 -3.43
N ALA A 263 3.63 -21.10 -4.43
CA ALA A 263 4.38 -19.85 -4.46
C ALA A 263 3.67 -18.82 -5.34
N ASN A 264 3.21 -17.71 -4.75
CA ASN A 264 2.50 -16.66 -5.45
C ASN A 264 3.48 -15.61 -6.01
N ILE A 265 3.64 -15.57 -7.33
CA ILE A 265 4.55 -14.64 -8.03
C ILE A 265 3.79 -13.75 -9.04
N PHE A 266 2.46 -13.70 -8.98
CA PHE A 266 1.64 -12.97 -9.97
C PHE A 266 1.88 -11.45 -10.03
N ALA A 267 2.55 -10.84 -9.05
CA ALA A 267 2.92 -9.41 -9.09
C ALA A 267 4.22 -9.12 -9.86
N ALA A 268 5.02 -10.13 -10.21
CA ALA A 268 6.21 -9.94 -11.05
C ALA A 268 5.79 -9.59 -12.48
N ASN A 269 5.87 -8.31 -12.82
CA ASN A 269 5.28 -7.79 -14.07
C ASN A 269 6.11 -8.12 -15.32
N ASP A 270 7.42 -8.31 -15.18
CA ASP A 270 8.35 -8.65 -16.26
C ASP A 270 9.02 -10.03 -16.04
N PRO A 271 9.65 -10.62 -17.09
CA PRO A 271 10.21 -11.97 -17.00
C PRO A 271 11.45 -12.10 -16.10
N GLU A 272 12.30 -11.08 -16.01
CA GLU A 272 13.54 -11.16 -15.22
C GLU A 272 13.23 -11.04 -13.73
N SER A 273 12.35 -10.12 -13.31
CA SER A 273 11.84 -10.06 -11.93
C SER A 273 11.11 -11.36 -11.54
N THR A 274 10.40 -11.98 -12.49
CA THR A 274 9.77 -13.30 -12.25
C THR A 274 10.84 -14.37 -12.00
N TYR A 275 11.90 -14.39 -12.81
CA TYR A 275 12.98 -15.37 -12.67
C TYR A 275 13.82 -15.16 -11.41
N MET A 276 14.19 -13.92 -11.06
CA MET A 276 14.93 -13.60 -9.84
C MET A 276 14.16 -14.02 -8.58
N ASN A 277 12.85 -13.80 -8.53
CA ASN A 277 12.00 -14.30 -7.44
C ASN A 277 12.02 -15.84 -7.34
N ILE A 278 12.03 -16.55 -8.48
CA ILE A 278 12.08 -18.02 -8.51
C ILE A 278 13.45 -18.53 -8.03
N GLN A 279 14.55 -17.90 -8.46
CA GLN A 279 15.89 -18.22 -7.97
C GLN A 279 15.99 -18.02 -6.45
N GLN A 280 15.53 -16.87 -5.94
CA GLN A 280 15.52 -16.59 -4.50
C GLN A 280 14.77 -17.67 -3.70
N LEU A 281 13.60 -18.11 -4.17
CA LEU A 281 12.85 -19.19 -3.51
C LEU A 281 13.56 -20.56 -3.62
N ALA A 282 14.27 -20.84 -4.71
CA ALA A 282 15.04 -22.06 -4.89
C ALA A 282 16.25 -22.11 -3.95
N ASP A 283 17.02 -21.02 -3.89
CA ASP A 283 18.21 -20.88 -3.03
C ASP A 283 17.83 -20.93 -1.53
N GLN A 284 16.64 -20.43 -1.18
CA GLN A 284 16.05 -20.54 0.15
C GLN A 284 15.47 -21.95 0.46
N GLY A 285 15.58 -22.91 -0.45
CA GLY A 285 15.00 -24.26 -0.30
C GLY A 285 13.46 -24.27 -0.18
N SER A 286 12.79 -23.16 -0.52
CA SER A 286 11.36 -22.97 -0.24
C SER A 286 10.46 -23.73 -1.23
N ILE A 287 10.96 -24.02 -2.44
CA ILE A 287 10.21 -24.66 -3.53
C ILE A 287 10.80 -26.04 -3.94
N PRO A 288 10.83 -27.03 -3.04
CA PRO A 288 11.37 -28.36 -3.35
C PRO A 288 10.58 -29.07 -4.45
N ARG A 289 11.28 -29.90 -5.24
CA ARG A 289 10.67 -30.70 -6.31
C ARG A 289 9.75 -31.82 -5.75
N PRO A 290 8.74 -32.30 -6.51
CA PRO A 290 8.38 -31.93 -7.89
C PRO A 290 7.94 -30.47 -8.04
N LEU A 291 8.39 -29.80 -9.10
CA LEU A 291 8.17 -28.37 -9.34
C LEU A 291 7.26 -28.16 -10.55
N HIS A 292 6.07 -27.63 -10.35
CA HIS A 292 5.15 -27.27 -11.43
C HIS A 292 5.14 -25.74 -11.62
N VAL A 293 5.05 -25.26 -12.86
CA VAL A 293 4.81 -23.82 -13.15
C VAL A 293 3.39 -23.64 -13.65
N LEU A 294 2.64 -22.75 -13.01
CA LEU A 294 1.29 -22.36 -13.41
C LEU A 294 1.32 -20.96 -14.04
N ILE A 295 0.84 -20.84 -15.29
CA ILE A 295 0.75 -19.57 -16.03
C ILE A 295 -0.72 -19.17 -16.18
N ASN A 296 -1.13 -18.05 -15.57
CA ASN A 296 -2.45 -17.46 -15.81
C ASN A 296 -2.40 -16.47 -17.00
N CYS A 297 -3.14 -16.81 -18.05
CA CYS A 297 -3.19 -16.06 -19.32
C CYS A 297 -4.41 -15.12 -19.37
N ARG A 298 -4.21 -13.92 -19.93
CA ARG A 298 -5.28 -12.89 -20.07
C ARG A 298 -5.38 -12.38 -21.52
N PRO A 299 -6.59 -12.10 -22.06
CA PRO A 299 -6.73 -11.82 -23.50
C PRO A 299 -6.21 -10.44 -23.94
N ASP A 300 -6.09 -9.46 -23.04
CA ASP A 300 -5.46 -8.16 -23.33
C ASP A 300 -3.91 -8.20 -23.22
N ARG A 301 -3.32 -9.34 -22.85
CA ARG A 301 -1.88 -9.48 -22.54
C ARG A 301 -1.20 -10.65 -23.27
N VAL A 302 -1.66 -10.97 -24.48
CA VAL A 302 -1.14 -12.04 -25.35
C VAL A 302 0.38 -12.11 -25.39
N GLU A 303 1.07 -10.98 -25.55
CA GLU A 303 2.53 -10.92 -25.57
C GLU A 303 3.16 -11.33 -24.22
N ARG A 304 2.68 -10.77 -23.10
CA ARG A 304 3.16 -11.10 -21.75
C ARG A 304 2.90 -12.55 -21.40
N ASN A 305 1.76 -13.12 -21.82
CA ASN A 305 1.49 -14.56 -21.68
C ASN A 305 2.60 -15.38 -22.38
N GLY A 306 2.99 -14.98 -23.59
CA GLY A 306 4.10 -15.58 -24.34
C GLY A 306 5.46 -15.42 -23.65
N GLN A 307 5.74 -14.25 -23.07
CA GLN A 307 6.97 -14.01 -22.31
C GLN A 307 7.08 -14.94 -21.09
N MET A 308 5.97 -15.20 -20.38
CA MET A 308 5.94 -16.21 -19.30
C MET A 308 6.17 -17.63 -19.82
N GLY A 309 5.64 -17.96 -21.01
CA GLY A 309 5.92 -19.24 -21.68
C GLY A 309 7.41 -19.47 -21.95
N SER A 310 8.13 -18.43 -22.39
CA SER A 310 9.58 -18.51 -22.64
C SER A 310 10.45 -18.60 -21.38
N LEU A 311 9.91 -18.42 -20.17
CA LEU A 311 10.66 -18.66 -18.92
C LEU A 311 10.78 -20.14 -18.57
N ILE A 312 9.90 -21.01 -19.09
CA ILE A 312 9.85 -22.43 -18.71
C ILE A 312 11.22 -23.11 -18.88
N SER A 313 11.95 -22.79 -19.95
CA SER A 313 13.26 -23.38 -20.25
C SER A 313 14.37 -22.96 -19.28
N ARG A 314 14.21 -21.81 -18.60
CA ARG A 314 15.12 -21.34 -17.54
C ARG A 314 14.73 -21.89 -16.16
N ILE A 315 13.45 -22.18 -15.94
CA ILE A 315 12.92 -22.70 -14.66
C ILE A 315 13.04 -24.24 -14.57
N ASP A 316 13.06 -24.95 -15.71
CA ASP A 316 13.14 -26.41 -15.80
C ASP A 316 12.07 -27.21 -15.02
N PRO A 317 10.77 -26.84 -15.08
CA PRO A 317 9.75 -27.51 -14.26
C PRO A 317 9.45 -28.94 -14.71
N ASP A 318 8.93 -29.73 -13.78
CA ASP A 318 8.49 -31.10 -13.97
C ASP A 318 7.16 -31.18 -14.75
N LYS A 319 6.22 -30.25 -14.50
CA LYS A 319 4.97 -30.06 -15.25
C LYS A 319 4.67 -28.56 -15.46
N VAL A 320 3.91 -28.22 -16.48
CA VAL A 320 3.42 -26.85 -16.71
C VAL A 320 1.90 -26.84 -16.75
N ILE A 321 1.26 -25.90 -16.05
CA ILE A 321 -0.19 -25.75 -15.97
C ILE A 321 -0.56 -24.41 -16.61
N LEU A 322 -1.49 -24.41 -17.57
CA LEU A 322 -1.97 -23.17 -18.19
C LEU A 322 -3.42 -22.93 -17.79
N ILE A 323 -3.73 -21.74 -17.26
CA ILE A 323 -5.09 -21.33 -16.88
C ILE A 323 -5.46 -20.00 -17.54
N GLY A 324 -6.76 -19.65 -17.56
CA GLY A 324 -7.23 -18.40 -18.18
C GLY A 324 -7.34 -18.48 -19.70
N GLU A 325 -7.35 -17.35 -20.39
CA GLU A 325 -7.58 -17.30 -21.83
C GLU A 325 -6.75 -16.20 -22.53
N PRO A 326 -6.23 -16.43 -23.75
CA PRO A 326 -6.06 -17.70 -24.45
C PRO A 326 -4.73 -18.38 -24.03
N THR A 327 -4.78 -19.56 -23.40
CA THR A 327 -3.57 -20.32 -22.96
C THR A 327 -2.57 -20.59 -24.08
N ARG A 328 -3.05 -20.78 -25.32
CA ARG A 328 -2.22 -20.92 -26.53
C ARG A 328 -1.16 -19.82 -26.66
N SER A 329 -1.42 -18.60 -26.19
CA SER A 329 -0.47 -17.48 -26.26
C SER A 329 0.80 -17.69 -25.42
N ALA A 330 0.70 -18.35 -24.26
CA ALA A 330 1.86 -18.83 -23.52
C ALA A 330 2.42 -20.11 -24.17
N ARG A 331 1.55 -21.06 -24.51
CA ARG A 331 1.96 -22.41 -24.97
C ARG A 331 2.88 -22.41 -26.19
N VAL A 332 2.67 -21.51 -27.16
CA VAL A 332 3.53 -21.41 -28.37
C VAL A 332 4.90 -20.79 -28.12
N LYS A 333 5.24 -20.49 -26.86
CA LYS A 333 6.55 -20.01 -26.40
C LYS A 333 7.23 -20.96 -25.40
N ILE A 334 6.62 -22.11 -25.12
CA ILE A 334 7.20 -23.19 -24.31
C ILE A 334 7.98 -24.11 -25.26
N ASP A 335 9.24 -24.41 -24.93
CA ASP A 335 10.07 -25.30 -25.74
C ASP A 335 9.53 -26.74 -25.79
N GLU A 336 9.81 -27.43 -26.90
CA GLU A 336 9.26 -28.75 -27.24
C GLU A 336 9.44 -29.81 -26.13
N LYS A 337 10.57 -29.76 -25.40
CA LYS A 337 10.88 -30.62 -24.23
C LYS A 337 9.75 -30.65 -23.18
N TRP A 338 8.98 -29.57 -23.05
CA TRP A 338 7.89 -29.47 -22.08
C TRP A 338 6.49 -29.55 -22.70
N GLN A 339 6.31 -29.59 -24.02
CA GLN A 339 4.96 -29.64 -24.63
C GLN A 339 4.17 -30.89 -24.21
N GLY A 340 4.84 -32.04 -24.06
CA GLY A 340 4.26 -33.28 -23.51
C GLY A 340 4.02 -33.25 -21.98
N ARG A 341 4.39 -32.16 -21.31
CA ARG A 341 4.23 -31.92 -19.85
C ARG A 341 3.27 -30.76 -19.55
N VAL A 342 2.60 -30.21 -20.57
CA VAL A 342 1.61 -29.13 -20.44
C VAL A 342 0.22 -29.70 -20.12
N VAL A 343 -0.35 -29.29 -18.99
CA VAL A 343 -1.76 -29.46 -18.64
C VAL A 343 -2.49 -28.15 -18.96
N ASP A 344 -3.35 -28.17 -19.96
CA ASP A 344 -4.01 -26.98 -20.53
C ASP A 344 -5.44 -26.87 -19.97
N LEU A 345 -5.60 -26.14 -18.85
CA LEU A 345 -6.86 -25.87 -18.14
C LEU A 345 -7.46 -24.52 -18.61
N GLY A 346 -7.36 -24.24 -19.91
CA GLY A 346 -7.72 -22.96 -20.50
C GLY A 346 -9.22 -22.66 -20.54
N GLY A 347 -9.54 -21.36 -20.57
CA GLY A 347 -10.90 -20.83 -20.62
C GLY A 347 -11.35 -20.20 -19.31
N LYS A 348 -12.64 -20.33 -19.01
CA LYS A 348 -13.30 -19.82 -17.79
C LYS A 348 -13.91 -21.00 -17.03
N LEU A 349 -13.07 -21.78 -16.35
CA LEU A 349 -13.51 -22.89 -15.52
C LEU A 349 -14.25 -22.36 -14.28
N GLY A 350 -15.15 -23.18 -13.74
CA GLY A 350 -15.76 -22.95 -12.44
C GLY A 350 -14.69 -23.03 -11.33
N ALA A 351 -14.97 -22.41 -10.19
CA ALA A 351 -13.97 -22.26 -9.12
C ALA A 351 -13.46 -23.62 -8.59
N ARG A 352 -14.36 -24.60 -8.44
CA ARG A 352 -14.01 -25.98 -8.06
C ARG A 352 -13.26 -26.70 -9.18
N ASP A 353 -13.81 -26.73 -10.39
CA ASP A 353 -13.21 -27.41 -11.55
C ASP A 353 -11.76 -26.92 -11.82
N LEU A 354 -11.50 -25.63 -11.60
CA LEU A 354 -10.16 -25.04 -11.68
C LEU A 354 -9.23 -25.56 -10.57
N LEU A 355 -9.69 -25.58 -9.32
CA LEU A 355 -8.92 -26.11 -8.19
C LEU A 355 -8.66 -27.61 -8.37
N ASP A 356 -9.69 -28.40 -8.66
CA ASP A 356 -9.63 -29.85 -8.84
C ASP A 356 -8.74 -30.22 -10.03
N GLY A 357 -8.76 -29.43 -11.12
CA GLY A 357 -7.84 -29.57 -12.25
C GLY A 357 -6.38 -29.30 -11.87
N VAL A 358 -6.10 -28.25 -11.09
CA VAL A 358 -4.74 -27.95 -10.60
C VAL A 358 -4.26 -29.01 -9.61
N LEU A 359 -5.07 -29.38 -8.63
CA LEU A 359 -4.78 -30.44 -7.66
C LEU A 359 -4.67 -31.82 -8.33
N GLY A 360 -5.36 -32.05 -9.44
CA GLY A 360 -5.26 -33.25 -10.28
C GLY A 360 -3.91 -33.42 -10.95
N THR A 361 -3.07 -32.39 -10.99
CA THR A 361 -1.67 -32.50 -11.45
C THR A 361 -0.71 -33.00 -10.37
N ILE A 362 -1.13 -33.10 -9.10
CA ILE A 362 -0.24 -33.27 -7.95
C ILE A 362 -0.26 -34.72 -7.44
N ASP A 363 0.85 -35.42 -7.65
CA ASP A 363 1.05 -36.81 -7.24
C ASP A 363 1.59 -36.85 -5.80
N GLY A 364 0.71 -36.63 -4.83
CA GLY A 364 1.04 -36.62 -3.39
C GLY A 364 1.69 -35.32 -2.89
N PHE A 365 2.78 -34.86 -3.52
CA PHE A 365 3.40 -33.56 -3.22
C PHE A 365 3.88 -32.84 -4.48
N ALA A 366 3.68 -31.52 -4.54
CA ALA A 366 4.37 -30.64 -5.49
C ALA A 366 4.48 -29.19 -4.96
N SER A 367 5.55 -28.50 -5.38
CA SER A 367 5.63 -27.04 -5.34
C SER A 367 5.04 -26.46 -6.63
N VAL A 368 4.13 -25.49 -6.54
CA VAL A 368 3.52 -24.81 -7.71
C VAL A 368 3.91 -23.34 -7.74
N LEU A 369 4.62 -22.92 -8.78
CA LEU A 369 5.00 -21.52 -9.04
C LEU A 369 3.93 -20.83 -9.87
N ALA A 370 3.21 -19.87 -9.29
CA ALA A 370 2.15 -19.15 -9.99
C ALA A 370 2.66 -17.83 -10.60
N ILE A 371 2.72 -17.76 -11.93
CA ILE A 371 3.27 -16.64 -12.71
C ILE A 371 2.27 -16.07 -13.73
N GLY A 372 2.54 -14.87 -14.24
CA GLY A 372 1.72 -14.19 -15.23
C GLY A 372 0.78 -13.14 -14.64
N ASN A 373 -0.48 -13.11 -15.06
CA ASN A 373 -1.45 -12.12 -14.56
C ASN A 373 -2.16 -12.63 -13.31
N ILE A 374 -2.42 -11.78 -12.30
CA ILE A 374 -3.24 -12.22 -11.16
C ILE A 374 -4.72 -12.37 -11.56
N HIS A 375 -5.22 -11.51 -12.47
CA HIS A 375 -6.65 -11.32 -12.64
C HIS A 375 -7.41 -12.49 -13.29
N GLY A 376 -8.67 -12.66 -12.92
CA GLY A 376 -9.56 -13.68 -13.48
C GLY A 376 -9.36 -15.04 -12.83
N GLN A 377 -8.89 -16.03 -13.58
CA GLN A 377 -8.74 -17.41 -13.05
C GLN A 377 -7.68 -17.49 -11.95
N GLY A 378 -6.64 -16.63 -11.94
CA GLY A 378 -5.67 -16.53 -10.83
C GLY A 378 -6.32 -16.08 -9.51
N GLU A 379 -7.11 -15.00 -9.53
CA GLU A 379 -7.90 -14.54 -8.37
C GLU A 379 -8.88 -15.62 -7.86
N ILE A 380 -9.52 -16.35 -8.76
CA ILE A 380 -10.43 -17.47 -8.42
C ILE A 380 -9.64 -18.61 -7.77
N LEU A 381 -8.51 -19.02 -8.34
CA LEU A 381 -7.67 -20.09 -7.78
C LEU A 381 -7.15 -19.71 -6.39
N LEU A 382 -6.64 -18.50 -6.19
CA LEU A 382 -6.20 -18.00 -4.88
C LEU A 382 -7.34 -18.03 -3.85
N ALA A 383 -8.55 -17.63 -4.24
CA ALA A 383 -9.73 -17.66 -3.37
C ALA A 383 -10.22 -19.08 -3.02
N GLN A 384 -9.91 -20.09 -3.86
CA GLN A 384 -10.22 -21.49 -3.56
C GLN A 384 -9.13 -22.18 -2.74
N LEU A 385 -7.85 -21.90 -3.03
CA LEU A 385 -6.72 -22.33 -2.21
C LEU A 385 -6.85 -21.83 -0.76
N ALA A 386 -7.27 -20.58 -0.57
CA ALA A 386 -7.52 -20.02 0.75
C ALA A 386 -8.58 -20.78 1.59
N GLY A 387 -9.41 -21.63 0.97
CA GLY A 387 -10.37 -22.51 1.65
C GLY A 387 -9.90 -23.94 1.91
N LEU A 388 -8.65 -24.29 1.56
CA LEU A 388 -8.03 -25.58 1.88
C LEU A 388 -7.41 -25.60 3.28
N ASP A 389 -7.27 -26.80 3.85
CA ASP A 389 -6.57 -27.00 5.12
C ASP A 389 -5.10 -26.56 4.98
N ARG A 390 -4.64 -25.78 5.96
CA ARG A 390 -3.23 -25.37 6.07
C ARG A 390 -2.59 -26.18 7.20
N PRO A 391 -1.50 -26.92 6.97
CA PRO A 391 -0.76 -27.53 8.07
C PRO A 391 -0.21 -26.44 8.99
N ALA A 392 -0.21 -26.69 10.29
CA ALA A 392 0.40 -25.78 11.26
C ALA A 392 1.89 -25.56 10.91
N ALA A 393 2.36 -24.32 11.02
CA ALA A 393 3.75 -23.97 10.72
C ALA A 393 4.72 -24.88 11.50
N PRO A 394 5.81 -25.35 10.87
CA PRO A 394 6.64 -26.41 11.42
C PRO A 394 7.27 -26.02 12.76
N THR A 395 6.78 -26.62 13.85
CA THR A 395 7.36 -26.49 15.19
C THR A 395 8.70 -27.24 15.24
N GLY A 396 9.79 -26.50 15.04
CA GLY A 396 11.14 -27.04 15.11
C GLY A 396 11.52 -27.53 16.51
N GLY A 397 12.01 -28.77 16.60
CA GLY A 397 12.61 -29.33 17.81
C GLY A 397 11.61 -29.84 18.85
N ALA A 398 11.58 -31.16 19.06
CA ALA A 398 10.72 -31.76 20.08
C ALA A 398 11.29 -31.57 21.50
N ALA A 399 10.46 -31.07 22.42
CA ALA A 399 10.59 -31.27 23.85
C ALA A 399 9.37 -32.07 24.36
N SER A 400 9.56 -32.92 25.37
CA SER A 400 8.60 -33.97 25.71
C SER A 400 7.23 -33.45 26.17
N SER A 401 6.17 -34.04 25.62
CA SER A 401 4.80 -33.77 26.03
C SER A 401 4.43 -34.48 27.33
N ARG A 402 3.69 -33.76 28.19
CA ARG A 402 2.70 -34.35 29.09
C ARG A 402 1.34 -33.75 28.74
N PRO A 403 0.25 -34.52 28.75
CA PRO A 403 -1.06 -34.01 28.38
C PRO A 403 -1.56 -33.00 29.44
N ALA A 404 -1.76 -31.75 29.03
CA ALA A 404 -2.53 -30.81 29.82
C ALA A 404 -4.02 -31.21 29.78
N ALA A 405 -4.69 -31.18 30.94
CA ALA A 405 -6.08 -31.57 31.05
C ALA A 405 -7.02 -30.62 30.27
N ALA A 406 -8.17 -31.13 29.84
CA ALA A 406 -9.16 -30.36 29.10
C ALA A 406 -9.68 -29.16 29.93
N ILE A 407 -9.65 -27.97 29.34
CA ILE A 407 -10.18 -26.74 29.94
C ILE A 407 -11.71 -26.71 29.68
N PRO A 408 -12.56 -26.55 30.70
CA PRO A 408 -14.01 -26.43 30.52
C PRO A 408 -14.40 -25.16 29.73
N ALA A 409 -15.59 -25.18 29.12
CA ALA A 409 -16.15 -24.00 28.47
C ALA A 409 -16.36 -22.84 29.47
N PRO A 410 -16.13 -21.57 29.07
CA PRO A 410 -16.22 -20.43 29.98
C PRO A 410 -17.65 -20.07 30.35
N GLU A 411 -17.91 -19.88 31.64
CA GLU A 411 -19.14 -19.26 32.16
C GLU A 411 -19.23 -17.76 31.79
N PRO A 412 -20.45 -17.18 31.72
CA PRO A 412 -20.64 -15.76 31.45
C PRO A 412 -20.00 -14.87 32.54
N ALA A 413 -19.09 -13.99 32.12
CA ALA A 413 -18.30 -13.17 33.03
C ALA A 413 -19.15 -12.16 33.84
N ARG A 414 -18.88 -12.09 35.15
CA ARG A 414 -19.37 -11.01 36.03
C ARG A 414 -18.63 -9.70 35.72
N PRO A 415 -19.26 -8.53 35.92
CA PRO A 415 -18.61 -7.23 35.68
C PRO A 415 -17.43 -7.01 36.64
N TYR A 416 -16.26 -6.71 36.08
CA TYR A 416 -15.07 -6.33 36.85
C TYR A 416 -15.16 -4.86 37.32
N GLY A 417 -14.71 -4.60 38.55
CA GLY A 417 -14.50 -3.25 39.07
C GLY A 417 -13.25 -2.57 38.46
N PRO A 418 -13.04 -1.27 38.74
CA PRO A 418 -11.92 -0.52 38.18
C PRO A 418 -10.57 -1.03 38.71
N VAL A 419 -9.71 -1.46 37.78
CA VAL A 419 -8.32 -1.83 38.06
C VAL A 419 -7.47 -0.55 38.20
N GLY A 420 -6.50 -0.56 39.12
CA GLY A 420 -5.78 0.63 39.57
C GLY A 420 -4.97 1.37 38.50
N ALA A 421 -4.82 2.68 38.69
CA ALA A 421 -4.13 3.57 37.75
C ALA A 421 -2.60 3.36 37.73
N GLY A 422 -2.08 2.96 36.58
CA GLY A 422 -0.65 3.07 36.27
C GLY A 422 -0.23 4.53 36.04
N SER A 423 0.96 4.90 36.53
CA SER A 423 1.49 6.27 36.63
C SER A 423 1.36 7.13 35.34
N PRO A 424 0.47 8.13 35.28
CA PRO A 424 0.23 8.95 34.08
C PRO A 424 1.23 10.12 33.97
N ALA A 425 2.53 9.81 34.01
CA ALA A 425 3.62 10.79 34.10
C ALA A 425 4.33 11.09 32.76
N ALA A 426 4.56 10.08 31.92
CA ALA A 426 5.45 10.17 30.75
C ALA A 426 4.91 11.02 29.57
N LEU A 427 3.61 11.33 29.53
CA LEU A 427 2.97 12.02 28.39
C LEU A 427 2.47 13.44 28.69
N ARG A 428 2.63 13.95 29.93
CA ARG A 428 2.12 15.29 30.30
C ARG A 428 3.08 16.45 30.02
N GLN A 429 4.33 16.18 29.65
CA GLN A 429 5.32 17.23 29.36
C GLN A 429 5.24 17.80 27.92
N TRP A 430 4.37 17.25 27.06
CA TRP A 430 4.32 17.60 25.63
C TRP A 430 3.00 18.26 25.18
N SER A 431 2.09 18.58 26.11
CA SER A 431 0.86 19.34 25.83
C SER A 431 0.94 20.74 26.45
N GLY A 432 1.40 21.73 25.68
CA GLY A 432 1.44 23.13 26.08
C GLY A 432 0.06 23.81 26.03
N GLU A 433 -0.89 23.35 26.86
CA GLU A 433 -2.25 23.88 26.90
C GLU A 433 -2.57 24.69 28.17
N ASN A 434 -3.37 25.74 27.99
CA ASN A 434 -3.69 26.75 29.00
C ASN A 434 -5.02 26.37 29.72
N PRO A 435 -5.06 26.21 31.06
CA PRO A 435 -6.20 25.58 31.74
C PRO A 435 -7.41 26.52 31.91
N ALA A 436 -8.37 26.46 30.99
CA ALA A 436 -9.55 27.36 31.01
C ALA A 436 -10.89 26.77 30.50
N ALA A 437 -11.21 25.48 30.73
CA ALA A 437 -12.58 24.94 30.55
C ALA A 437 -12.81 23.55 31.21
N ALA A 438 -13.01 23.47 32.53
CA ALA A 438 -13.15 22.17 33.21
C ALA A 438 -14.11 22.10 34.43
N GLU A 439 -15.27 22.77 34.38
CA GLU A 439 -16.36 22.51 35.34
C GLU A 439 -17.67 22.11 34.65
N ARG A 440 -18.01 20.81 34.71
CA ARG A 440 -19.39 20.30 34.60
C ARG A 440 -19.61 19.10 35.53
N ALA A 441 -20.69 19.16 36.31
CA ALA A 441 -21.03 18.18 37.34
C ALA A 441 -21.31 16.76 36.78
N PRO A 442 -21.14 15.70 37.60
CA PRO A 442 -21.43 14.33 37.19
C PRO A 442 -22.91 14.13 36.83
N ARG A 443 -23.17 13.27 35.83
CA ARG A 443 -24.52 12.91 35.40
C ARG A 443 -24.96 11.58 36.02
N THR A 444 -26.19 11.55 36.53
CA THR A 444 -26.85 10.37 37.11
C THR A 444 -26.97 9.22 36.10
N PRO A 445 -26.79 7.95 36.50
CA PRO A 445 -27.00 6.81 35.62
C PRO A 445 -28.45 6.71 35.10
N GLY A 446 -28.60 6.53 33.79
CA GLY A 446 -29.88 6.16 33.17
C GLY A 446 -30.23 4.68 33.38
N ARG A 447 -31.51 4.33 33.22
CA ARG A 447 -32.00 2.95 33.37
C ARG A 447 -31.33 1.99 32.36
N PRO A 448 -31.10 0.71 32.73
CA PRO A 448 -30.55 -0.28 31.82
C PRO A 448 -31.51 -0.58 30.67
N TYR A 449 -30.93 -0.81 29.48
CA TYR A 449 -31.65 -1.17 28.26
C TYR A 449 -32.01 -2.65 28.27
N GLN A 450 -33.30 -3.00 28.14
CA GLN A 450 -33.72 -4.39 28.01
C GLN A 450 -33.41 -4.90 26.60
N GLY A 451 -32.65 -6.00 26.50
CA GLY A 451 -32.19 -6.54 25.23
C GLY A 451 -33.29 -7.19 24.41
N ARG A 452 -33.23 -7.01 23.09
CA ARG A 452 -33.94 -7.85 22.12
C ARG A 452 -33.21 -9.21 22.04
N PRO A 453 -33.91 -10.36 22.02
CA PRO A 453 -33.25 -11.65 21.90
C PRO A 453 -32.52 -11.78 20.54
N PRO A 454 -31.43 -12.56 20.48
CA PRO A 454 -30.71 -12.80 19.23
C PRO A 454 -31.57 -13.56 18.21
N ALA A 455 -31.30 -13.35 16.93
CA ALA A 455 -31.91 -14.13 15.86
C ALA A 455 -31.36 -15.58 15.89
N ALA A 456 -32.21 -16.55 15.55
CA ALA A 456 -31.82 -17.95 15.46
C ALA A 456 -30.86 -18.20 14.27
N PRO A 457 -30.02 -19.26 14.32
CA PRO A 457 -29.17 -19.65 13.19
C PRO A 457 -29.96 -19.95 11.91
N TYR A 458 -29.36 -19.66 10.76
CA TYR A 458 -29.93 -19.94 9.45
C TYR A 458 -29.76 -21.42 9.07
N ASP A 459 -30.86 -22.14 8.91
CA ASP A 459 -30.89 -23.50 8.34
C ASP A 459 -31.13 -23.43 6.81
N PRO A 460 -30.19 -23.90 5.96
CA PRO A 460 -30.37 -23.92 4.51
C PRO A 460 -31.41 -24.91 3.96
N ARG A 461 -32.09 -25.72 4.80
CA ARG A 461 -32.92 -26.87 4.35
C ARG A 461 -34.42 -26.77 4.65
N ALA A 462 -34.90 -25.67 5.25
CA ALA A 462 -36.33 -25.50 5.54
C ALA A 462 -37.15 -25.08 4.29
N PRO A 463 -38.22 -25.79 3.90
CA PRO A 463 -39.07 -25.41 2.77
C PRO A 463 -40.00 -24.24 3.12
N GLN A 464 -40.07 -23.24 2.24
CA GLN A 464 -40.99 -22.10 2.40
C GLN A 464 -42.38 -22.41 1.83
N VAL A 465 -43.42 -22.26 2.66
CA VAL A 465 -44.83 -22.37 2.26
C VAL A 465 -45.41 -20.96 2.12
N ALA A 466 -46.19 -20.71 1.07
CA ALA A 466 -46.66 -19.38 0.70
C ALA A 466 -48.08 -19.05 1.18
N ALA A 467 -48.25 -17.86 1.76
CA ALA A 467 -49.50 -17.11 1.84
C ALA A 467 -49.16 -15.61 2.00
N GLY A 468 -49.75 -14.63 1.30
CA GLY A 468 -50.71 -14.71 0.18
C GLY A 468 -51.95 -13.86 0.43
N HIS A 469 -51.98 -12.62 -0.10
CA HIS A 469 -53.17 -11.78 -0.30
C HIS A 469 -52.88 -10.72 -1.40
N GLU A 470 -53.92 -10.09 -1.96
CA GLU A 470 -53.97 -9.65 -3.37
C GLU A 470 -53.70 -8.15 -3.70
N PRO A 471 -53.49 -7.78 -4.99
CA PRO A 471 -52.93 -6.49 -5.41
C PRO A 471 -53.89 -5.53 -6.18
N ARG A 472 -53.59 -4.22 -6.12
CA ARG A 472 -53.93 -3.14 -7.10
C ARG A 472 -53.27 -1.83 -6.60
N ALA A 473 -52.81 -0.87 -7.42
CA ALA A 473 -52.56 -0.80 -8.86
C ALA A 473 -51.44 0.25 -9.14
N PRO A 474 -50.73 0.23 -10.29
CA PRO A 474 -49.63 1.16 -10.56
C PRO A 474 -50.11 2.55 -11.07
N TYR A 475 -49.44 3.62 -10.64
CA TYR A 475 -49.55 4.94 -11.27
C TYR A 475 -48.73 5.02 -12.58
N PRO A 476 -49.11 5.87 -13.55
CA PRO A 476 -48.55 5.85 -14.90
C PRO A 476 -47.20 6.58 -15.04
N GLY A 477 -46.37 6.10 -15.98
CA GLY A 477 -45.13 6.76 -16.40
C GLY A 477 -45.33 7.95 -17.36
N PRO A 478 -44.26 8.70 -17.67
CA PRO A 478 -44.32 9.88 -18.53
C PRO A 478 -44.57 9.55 -20.01
N ARG A 479 -45.25 10.45 -20.72
CA ARG A 479 -45.56 10.32 -22.16
C ARG A 479 -44.37 10.73 -23.05
N PRO A 480 -44.07 10.02 -24.16
CA PRO A 480 -43.12 10.47 -25.18
C PRO A 480 -43.64 11.59 -26.09
N ASP A 481 -42.72 12.27 -26.76
CA ASP A 481 -42.95 13.33 -27.76
C ASP A 481 -43.37 12.73 -29.13
N PRO A 482 -44.48 13.17 -29.76
CA PRO A 482 -45.00 12.60 -31.00
C PRO A 482 -44.40 13.23 -32.28
N SER A 483 -43.08 13.17 -32.48
CA SER A 483 -42.42 13.85 -33.62
C SER A 483 -41.32 13.08 -34.40
N ARG A 484 -41.51 11.76 -34.64
CA ARG A 484 -40.95 11.04 -35.83
C ARG A 484 -41.68 9.73 -36.13
N ARG A 485 -42.05 9.51 -37.40
CA ARG A 485 -42.46 8.21 -37.97
C ARG A 485 -41.34 7.65 -38.85
N SER A 486 -41.14 6.34 -38.84
CA SER A 486 -40.45 5.56 -39.88
C SER A 486 -40.85 4.09 -39.70
N ASP A 487 -41.33 3.43 -40.74
CA ASP A 487 -41.89 2.07 -40.66
C ASP A 487 -40.81 0.97 -40.71
N PRO A 488 -41.08 -0.24 -40.16
CA PRO A 488 -40.12 -1.33 -40.08
C PRO A 488 -40.10 -2.23 -41.33
N GLY A 489 -38.90 -2.66 -41.75
CA GLY A 489 -38.71 -3.80 -42.67
C GLY A 489 -38.50 -5.12 -41.90
N PRO A 490 -38.96 -6.27 -42.42
CA PRO A 490 -38.92 -7.54 -41.70
C PRO A 490 -37.55 -8.23 -41.73
N ALA A 491 -37.28 -9.08 -40.73
CA ALA A 491 -36.09 -9.93 -40.66
C ALA A 491 -36.33 -11.31 -41.30
N PRO A 492 -35.30 -11.93 -41.93
CA PRO A 492 -35.35 -13.32 -42.38
C PRO A 492 -34.89 -14.32 -41.31
N GLU A 493 -35.29 -15.59 -41.49
CA GLU A 493 -35.17 -16.66 -40.49
C GLU A 493 -33.84 -17.47 -40.57
N ARG A 494 -33.65 -18.38 -39.60
CA ARG A 494 -32.57 -19.41 -39.61
C ARG A 494 -33.09 -20.76 -40.11
N ARG A 495 -32.30 -21.49 -40.91
CA ARG A 495 -32.24 -22.97 -41.01
C ARG A 495 -30.88 -23.42 -41.63
N PRO A 496 -30.48 -24.71 -41.58
CA PRO A 496 -29.07 -25.06 -41.32
C PRO A 496 -28.33 -25.93 -42.35
N TYR A 497 -27.01 -26.03 -42.16
CA TYR A 497 -26.06 -27.12 -42.50
C TYR A 497 -26.22 -27.95 -43.80
N GLY A 498 -25.19 -27.85 -44.67
CA GLY A 498 -24.82 -28.80 -45.73
C GLY A 498 -23.32 -28.63 -46.10
N PRO A 499 -22.58 -29.66 -46.55
CA PRO A 499 -21.11 -29.64 -46.60
C PRO A 499 -20.49 -29.42 -48.01
N ASP A 500 -19.15 -29.53 -48.03
CA ASP A 500 -18.22 -29.79 -49.16
C ASP A 500 -17.50 -28.62 -49.86
N GLY A 501 -16.23 -28.88 -50.23
CA GLY A 501 -15.41 -28.07 -51.16
C GLY A 501 -14.20 -27.33 -50.53
N PRO A 502 -12.96 -27.55 -51.02
CA PRO A 502 -11.77 -26.83 -50.54
C PRO A 502 -11.57 -25.47 -51.25
N ALA A 503 -11.14 -24.46 -50.51
CA ALA A 503 -10.76 -23.15 -51.07
C ALA A 503 -9.35 -23.18 -51.72
N PRO A 504 -9.14 -22.58 -52.90
CA PRO A 504 -7.84 -22.53 -53.56
C PRO A 504 -6.90 -21.49 -52.93
N ARG A 505 -5.59 -21.62 -53.24
CA ARG A 505 -4.55 -20.66 -52.86
C ARG A 505 -4.76 -19.31 -53.57
N GLN A 506 -4.40 -18.22 -52.90
CA GLN A 506 -4.06 -16.94 -53.51
C GLN A 506 -2.79 -16.38 -52.86
N ASP A 507 -1.96 -15.70 -53.64
CA ASP A 507 -0.58 -15.35 -53.29
C ASP A 507 -0.44 -14.08 -52.45
N PHE A 508 0.67 -13.98 -51.72
CA PHE A 508 1.07 -12.78 -50.99
C PHE A 508 1.84 -11.78 -51.86
N PRO A 509 1.41 -10.51 -51.95
CA PRO A 509 2.27 -9.41 -52.38
C PRO A 509 2.76 -8.55 -51.21
N GLY A 510 4.09 -8.38 -51.11
CA GLY A 510 4.73 -7.15 -50.59
C GLY A 510 4.68 -6.84 -49.08
N ARG A 511 5.87 -6.71 -48.47
CA ARG A 511 6.02 -5.91 -47.24
C ARG A 511 5.83 -4.41 -47.56
N PRO A 512 5.12 -3.63 -46.74
CA PRO A 512 5.23 -2.17 -46.77
C PRO A 512 6.64 -1.71 -46.37
N GLY A 513 7.17 -0.69 -47.06
CA GLY A 513 8.39 0.00 -46.65
C GLY A 513 8.15 1.01 -45.50
N PRO A 514 9.20 1.68 -45.00
CA PRO A 514 9.07 2.69 -43.95
C PRO A 514 8.24 3.89 -44.41
N TYR A 515 7.38 4.39 -43.52
CA TYR A 515 6.55 5.57 -43.78
C TYR A 515 7.38 6.85 -43.95
N PRO A 516 7.00 7.78 -44.83
CA PRO A 516 7.59 9.11 -44.90
C PRO A 516 7.23 9.94 -43.64
N PRO A 517 8.08 10.90 -43.24
CA PRO A 517 7.79 11.75 -42.08
C PRO A 517 6.57 12.65 -42.32
N ALA A 518 5.71 12.78 -41.30
CA ALA A 518 4.54 13.64 -41.37
C ALA A 518 4.93 15.14 -41.41
N PRO A 519 4.18 15.99 -42.15
CA PRO A 519 4.46 17.42 -42.21
C PRO A 519 4.24 18.10 -40.85
N ALA A 520 5.12 19.03 -40.50
CA ALA A 520 5.07 19.73 -39.22
C ALA A 520 3.78 20.56 -39.07
N ARG A 521 3.01 20.30 -38.01
CA ARG A 521 1.88 21.15 -37.62
C ARG A 521 2.39 22.51 -37.17
N GLN A 522 2.06 23.56 -37.91
CA GLN A 522 2.25 24.93 -37.45
C GLN A 522 1.38 25.19 -36.21
N LEU A 523 2.01 25.62 -35.12
CA LEU A 523 1.31 26.10 -33.93
C LEU A 523 0.87 27.55 -34.16
N PRO A 524 -0.32 27.96 -33.69
CA PRO A 524 -0.71 29.38 -33.69
C PRO A 524 0.23 30.18 -32.78
N PRO A 525 0.55 31.44 -33.11
CA PRO A 525 1.48 32.26 -32.33
C PRO A 525 0.94 32.55 -30.92
N ARG A 526 1.84 32.51 -29.93
CA ARG A 526 1.54 32.94 -28.55
C ARG A 526 1.21 34.44 -28.54
N ALA A 527 0.15 34.82 -27.83
CA ALA A 527 -0.11 36.22 -27.51
C ALA A 527 0.96 36.73 -26.52
N VAL A 528 1.56 37.88 -26.83
CA VAL A 528 2.55 38.55 -25.96
C VAL A 528 1.84 39.61 -25.11
N PRO A 529 2.01 39.65 -23.78
CA PRO A 529 1.44 40.70 -22.96
C PRO A 529 2.15 42.04 -23.23
N PRO A 530 1.44 43.18 -23.27
CA PRO A 530 2.05 44.47 -23.56
C PRO A 530 2.96 44.92 -22.40
N ALA A 531 4.22 45.22 -22.73
CA ALA A 531 5.13 45.86 -21.79
C ALA A 531 4.62 47.27 -21.41
N ARG A 532 4.70 47.63 -20.13
CA ARG A 532 4.46 49.00 -19.67
C ARG A 532 5.78 49.74 -19.49
N THR A 533 5.78 51.01 -19.86
CA THR A 533 6.96 51.89 -19.90
C THR A 533 7.50 52.26 -18.51
N PRO A 534 8.81 52.48 -18.38
CA PRO A 534 9.40 53.06 -17.17
C PRO A 534 9.14 54.58 -17.10
N PRO A 535 9.12 55.18 -15.89
CA PRO A 535 9.19 56.62 -15.74
C PRO A 535 10.59 57.17 -16.09
N PRO A 536 10.71 58.43 -16.53
CA PRO A 536 12.02 59.06 -16.78
C PRO A 536 12.78 59.32 -15.47
N GLY A 537 14.11 59.30 -15.53
CA GLY A 537 14.96 59.45 -14.34
C GLY A 537 15.94 60.63 -14.43
N HIS A 538 16.56 60.95 -13.29
CA HIS A 538 17.78 61.76 -13.21
C HIS A 538 18.73 61.20 -12.13
N HIS A 539 20.02 61.26 -12.42
CA HIS A 539 21.15 61.06 -11.49
C HIS A 539 21.65 62.46 -10.99
N PRO A 540 22.67 62.55 -10.11
CA PRO A 540 22.75 61.92 -8.79
C PRO A 540 23.27 62.85 -7.66
N GLY A 541 23.01 62.50 -6.41
CA GLY A 541 23.96 62.77 -5.31
C GLY A 541 23.64 63.88 -4.28
N ASP A 542 24.52 63.91 -3.28
CA ASP A 542 24.74 64.87 -2.20
C ASP A 542 23.71 65.03 -1.04
N ARG A 543 24.22 64.72 0.18
CA ARG A 543 23.99 65.35 1.50
C ARG A 543 22.66 65.23 2.30
N ARG A 544 22.88 64.64 3.49
CA ARG A 544 22.39 65.01 4.85
C ARG A 544 20.95 64.64 5.26
N ARG A 545 20.83 64.18 6.52
CA ARG A 545 19.58 64.18 7.31
C ARG A 545 19.20 65.62 7.70
N PRO A 546 17.92 65.87 7.99
CA PRO A 546 17.55 66.17 9.39
C PRO A 546 16.47 65.23 9.95
N ASP A 547 16.05 65.52 11.19
CA ASP A 547 15.25 64.69 12.09
C ASP A 547 13.72 64.73 11.85
N PRO A 548 12.95 63.74 12.36
CA PRO A 548 11.49 63.77 12.31
C PRO A 548 10.89 64.78 13.31
N PRO A 549 9.79 65.48 12.95
CA PRO A 549 9.11 66.41 13.86
C PRO A 549 8.33 65.67 14.97
N ALA A 550 8.14 66.35 16.10
CA ALA A 550 7.46 65.83 17.28
C ALA A 550 6.12 66.54 17.57
N GLY A 551 5.26 65.89 18.36
CA GLY A 551 3.91 66.37 18.73
C GLY A 551 2.81 65.73 17.87
N TYR A 552 1.66 65.31 18.42
CA TYR A 552 1.08 65.66 19.72
C TYR A 552 0.72 64.45 20.61
N THR A 553 0.76 64.68 21.92
CA THR A 553 0.06 63.91 22.96
C THR A 553 -1.47 64.08 22.82
N GLN A 554 -2.37 63.28 23.38
CA GLN A 554 -2.39 62.55 24.67
C GLN A 554 -3.51 61.47 24.59
N GLY A 555 -3.54 60.39 25.38
CA GLY A 555 -2.63 59.90 26.42
C GLY A 555 -3.16 58.64 27.12
N THR A 556 -2.45 58.17 28.15
CA THR A 556 -2.90 57.32 29.29
C THR A 556 -3.73 56.04 29.03
N ALA A 557 -3.40 54.83 29.51
CA ALA A 557 -2.27 54.29 30.30
C ALA A 557 -2.37 52.71 30.25
N ARG A 558 -1.93 51.81 31.16
CA ARG A 558 -1.30 51.90 32.51
C ARG A 558 -0.57 50.58 32.91
N TRP A 559 0.73 50.43 32.59
CA TRP A 559 1.66 49.39 33.15
C TRP A 559 1.40 47.94 32.65
N ASN A 560 2.32 46.96 32.72
CA ASN A 560 3.50 46.78 33.59
C ASN A 560 4.72 46.16 32.86
N ARG A 561 5.94 46.28 33.45
CA ARG A 561 7.20 45.68 32.96
C ARG A 561 7.96 45.00 34.10
N PRO A 562 8.77 43.98 33.80
CA PRO A 562 10.18 43.90 34.23
C PRO A 562 11.12 43.92 33.00
N ALA A 563 12.40 44.31 32.99
CA ALA A 563 13.40 44.71 33.99
C ALA A 563 13.89 43.61 34.97
N GLY A 564 15.18 43.25 35.02
CA GLY A 564 16.33 43.70 34.22
C GLY A 564 17.57 42.82 34.46
N GLN A 565 18.70 43.17 33.84
CA GLN A 565 20.02 42.56 34.09
C GLN A 565 20.76 43.31 35.21
N ASP A 566 21.65 42.64 35.93
CA ASP A 566 22.57 43.22 36.91
C ASP A 566 24.01 42.75 36.62
N PRO A 567 25.02 43.64 36.44
CA PRO A 567 26.32 43.25 35.90
C PRO A 567 27.52 43.47 36.84
N ASP A 568 27.69 42.62 37.87
CA ASP A 568 29.03 42.42 38.46
C ASP A 568 29.23 41.04 39.11
N ARG A 569 30.21 40.27 38.62
CA ARG A 569 31.14 39.48 39.45
C ARG A 569 32.29 38.84 38.68
N THR A 570 33.49 39.06 39.21
CA THR A 570 34.81 38.56 38.81
C THR A 570 34.93 37.05 38.57
N VAL A 571 35.78 36.70 37.60
CA VAL A 571 36.22 35.33 37.22
C VAL A 571 37.19 34.70 38.24
N PRO A 572 37.09 33.39 38.48
CA PRO A 572 38.24 32.51 38.72
C PRO A 572 38.47 31.51 37.56
N ALA A 573 39.72 31.08 37.37
CA ALA A 573 40.18 30.43 36.13
C ALA A 573 39.89 28.91 36.01
N GLN A 574 40.00 28.39 34.78
CA GLN A 574 39.85 26.97 34.43
C GLN A 574 40.99 26.08 34.95
N PRO A 575 40.72 24.82 35.32
CA PRO A 575 41.71 23.74 35.25
C PRO A 575 41.78 23.16 33.82
N VAL A 576 42.94 23.29 33.16
CA VAL A 576 43.17 22.73 31.80
C VAL A 576 43.36 21.21 31.87
N VAL A 577 42.46 20.45 31.25
CA VAL A 577 42.68 19.02 30.97
C VAL A 577 43.48 18.88 29.68
N ARG A 578 44.63 18.21 29.76
CA ARG A 578 45.61 18.11 28.66
C ARG A 578 45.18 17.07 27.62
N ARG A 579 45.40 17.38 26.33
CA ARG A 579 45.56 16.34 25.30
C ARG A 579 46.91 15.64 25.50
N PRO A 580 47.00 14.31 25.36
CA PRO A 580 48.26 13.64 25.05
C PRO A 580 48.78 14.06 23.67
N ALA A 581 50.10 14.07 23.49
CA ALA A 581 50.76 14.38 22.22
C ALA A 581 51.35 13.12 21.56
N ASP A 582 51.92 13.29 20.36
CA ASP A 582 52.41 12.23 19.47
C ASP A 582 53.37 11.21 20.11
N ALA A 583 53.28 9.97 19.63
CA ALA A 583 54.32 8.96 19.77
C ALA A 583 54.43 8.08 18.51
N GLY A 584 55.52 8.26 17.76
CA GLY A 584 56.14 7.23 16.91
C GLY A 584 55.41 6.75 15.64
N ARG A 585 55.74 7.34 14.48
CA ARG A 585 55.68 6.64 13.18
C ARG A 585 56.94 5.78 12.98
N PRO A 586 56.81 4.50 12.63
CA PRO A 586 57.81 3.78 11.82
C PRO A 586 57.53 3.98 10.30
N PRO A 587 58.53 3.79 9.42
CA PRO A 587 58.40 4.06 7.98
C PRO A 587 57.74 2.92 7.20
N ALA A 588 57.17 3.27 6.04
CA ALA A 588 56.54 2.31 5.12
C ALA A 588 57.57 1.43 4.40
N ARG A 589 57.18 0.18 4.10
CA ARG A 589 57.84 -0.69 3.12
C ARG A 589 56.81 -1.33 2.17
N ARG A 590 56.99 -1.11 0.87
CA ARG A 590 56.69 -2.09 -0.18
C ARG A 590 57.77 -3.20 -0.08
N PRO A 591 57.50 -4.47 -0.44
CA PRO A 591 57.11 -4.86 -1.81
C PRO A 591 56.04 -6.00 -1.85
N ASP A 592 55.60 -6.58 -2.98
CA ASP A 592 55.91 -6.33 -4.40
C ASP A 592 54.73 -6.66 -5.35
N ARG A 593 54.97 -6.62 -6.68
CA ARG A 593 54.23 -7.34 -7.73
C ARG A 593 55.01 -8.58 -8.22
N PRO A 594 54.32 -9.58 -8.81
CA PRO A 594 54.83 -10.32 -9.95
C PRO A 594 54.44 -9.61 -11.26
N ASP A 595 55.39 -9.42 -12.18
CA ASP A 595 55.09 -8.98 -13.56
C ASP A 595 54.75 -10.17 -14.46
N SER A 596 53.93 -9.93 -15.49
CA SER A 596 53.72 -10.89 -16.59
C SER A 596 53.32 -10.21 -17.90
N ASP A 597 54.18 -9.31 -18.40
CA ASP A 597 54.09 -8.88 -19.81
C ASP A 597 54.67 -9.97 -20.72
N GLN A 598 53.88 -10.42 -21.70
CA GLN A 598 54.39 -11.09 -22.90
C GLN A 598 53.67 -10.55 -24.15
N PRO A 599 54.41 -10.28 -25.26
CA PRO A 599 53.86 -9.64 -26.45
C PRO A 599 53.11 -10.62 -27.37
N PRO A 600 52.22 -10.12 -28.26
CA PRO A 600 51.46 -10.96 -29.17
C PRO A 600 52.34 -11.55 -30.28
N GLN A 601 52.31 -12.88 -30.44
CA GLN A 601 52.87 -13.55 -31.62
C GLN A 601 51.84 -13.70 -32.75
N GLN A 602 52.36 -13.82 -33.96
CA GLN A 602 51.60 -13.70 -35.21
C GLN A 602 51.01 -15.05 -35.67
N ARG A 603 50.01 -14.99 -36.55
CA ARG A 603 49.52 -16.16 -37.29
C ARG A 603 50.62 -16.74 -38.18
N PRO A 604 50.63 -18.07 -38.37
CA PRO A 604 50.74 -18.61 -39.73
C PRO A 604 49.40 -19.08 -40.29
N SER A 605 49.44 -19.40 -41.57
CA SER A 605 48.34 -19.74 -42.47
C SER A 605 48.01 -21.24 -42.55
N ASP A 606 46.74 -21.50 -42.87
CA ASP A 606 46.23 -22.56 -43.76
C ASP A 606 46.14 -24.05 -43.37
N HIS A 607 44.96 -24.56 -43.77
CA HIS A 607 44.64 -25.87 -44.36
C HIS A 607 44.22 -27.10 -43.53
N TRP A 608 43.09 -27.65 -44.01
CA TRP A 608 42.66 -29.06 -44.08
C TRP A 608 42.15 -29.80 -42.83
N SER A 609 40.82 -30.01 -42.84
CA SER A 609 40.13 -31.26 -42.47
C SER A 609 40.51 -32.42 -43.43
N PRO A 610 40.02 -33.68 -43.29
CA PRO A 610 39.09 -34.19 -42.28
C PRO A 610 39.46 -35.56 -41.65
N SER A 611 38.72 -35.94 -40.60
CA SER A 611 38.14 -37.28 -40.37
C SER A 611 37.02 -37.18 -39.34
#